data_AF-A0A8X6FPZ5-F1
#
_entry.id   AF-A0A8X6FPZ5-F1
#
_cell.length_a   1.000
_cell.length_b   1.000
_cell.length_c   1.000
_cell.angle_alpha   90.00
_cell.angle_beta   90.00
_cell.angle_gamma   90.00
#
_symmetry.space_group_name_H-M   'P 1'
#
loop_
_entity.id
_entity.type
_entity.pdbx_description
1 polymer ?
#
loop_
_entity_poly.entity_id
_entity_poly.type
_entity_poly.pdbx_seq_one_letter_code
_entity_poly.pdbx_strand_id
1 'polypeptide(L)'
;MENLEEKLRIVINSISIEEIGIVCLGFFKTENKLTDFKTIQSIINRFCRDLEKINNVTIVSVLKFLKKSLHLSHVDSYWPLLRKCISHITKWDILASVHLALLATECRIYHPLLLNTVTEKFVAEMHSARIKDCTKLLQCLSHFNYFTESKFHELFLAEIFKKSHQAEIEIHPRILAYAALYYAYLGHYNFELLHRVLDPEFRNFCYLKCPDAMNAFAEIDYCVSIECKDYTGPRLSKEELKILKNRRGNLPNDSRNNNFLQD
;
A
#
# COMPACT_ATOMS: atom_id res chain seq x y z
N MET A 1 -15.98 2.16 23.20
CA MET A 1 -16.31 1.78 21.81
C MET A 1 -17.57 0.93 21.74
N GLU A 2 -17.79 -0.03 22.64
CA GLU A 2 -18.98 -0.91 22.64
C GLU A 2 -20.33 -0.17 22.48
N ASN A 3 -20.53 0.94 23.19
CA ASN A 3 -21.77 1.75 23.06
C ASN A 3 -21.98 2.32 21.64
N LEU A 4 -20.90 2.63 20.92
CA LEU A 4 -20.96 3.14 19.55
C LEU A 4 -21.28 2.03 18.55
N GLU A 5 -20.66 0.86 18.71
CA GLU A 5 -20.92 -0.30 17.83
C GLU A 5 -22.37 -0.77 17.95
N GLU A 6 -22.89 -0.81 19.17
CA GLU A 6 -24.29 -1.19 19.42
C GLU A 6 -25.28 -0.19 18.81
N LYS A 7 -25.02 1.12 18.96
CA LYS A 7 -25.82 2.16 18.30
C LYS A 7 -25.75 2.04 16.79
N LEU A 8 -24.56 1.80 16.23
CA LEU A 8 -24.37 1.62 14.79
C LEU A 8 -25.17 0.43 14.26
N ARG A 9 -25.13 -0.71 14.98
CA ARG A 9 -25.88 -1.92 14.62
C ARG A 9 -27.39 -1.65 14.49
N ILE A 10 -27.95 -0.80 15.34
CA ILE A 10 -29.37 -0.45 15.32
C ILE A 10 -29.72 0.40 14.08
N VAL A 11 -28.84 1.33 13.68
CA VAL A 11 -29.15 2.31 12.63
C VAL A 11 -28.60 1.96 11.24
N ILE A 12 -27.69 0.99 11.11
CA ILE A 12 -26.97 0.71 9.85
C ILE A 12 -27.91 0.36 8.69
N ASN A 13 -29.06 -0.24 8.99
CA ASN A 13 -30.05 -0.63 8.00
C ASN A 13 -31.02 0.51 7.64
N SER A 14 -31.12 1.56 8.45
CA SER A 14 -32.03 2.69 8.22
C SER A 14 -31.37 3.90 7.57
N ILE A 15 -30.03 4.01 7.64
CA ILE A 15 -29.29 5.12 7.04
C ILE A 15 -28.92 4.86 5.57
N SER A 16 -28.70 5.94 4.81
CA SER A 16 -28.22 5.93 3.42
C SER A 16 -26.80 5.38 3.30
N ILE A 17 -26.40 4.99 2.08
CA ILE A 17 -25.04 4.51 1.83
C ILE A 17 -24.00 5.63 1.97
N GLU A 18 -24.38 6.88 1.69
CA GLU A 18 -23.57 8.07 1.93
C GLU A 18 -23.31 8.28 3.42
N GLU A 19 -24.32 8.14 4.27
CA GLU A 19 -24.17 8.20 5.73
C GLU A 19 -23.30 7.06 6.26
N ILE A 20 -23.44 5.85 5.72
CA ILE A 20 -22.51 4.74 6.01
C ILE A 20 -21.08 5.14 5.62
N GLY A 21 -20.90 5.78 4.46
CA GLY A 21 -19.62 6.32 4.02
C GLY A 21 -19.00 7.30 5.03
N ILE A 22 -19.81 8.22 5.58
CA ILE A 22 -19.38 9.18 6.61
C ILE A 22 -18.96 8.45 7.89
N VAL A 23 -19.73 7.47 8.35
CA VAL A 23 -19.38 6.65 9.52
C VAL A 23 -18.06 5.92 9.30
N CYS A 24 -17.92 5.25 8.15
CA CYS A 24 -16.69 4.54 7.75
C CYS A 24 -15.48 5.48 7.73
N LEU A 25 -15.66 6.69 7.19
CA LEU A 25 -14.62 7.73 7.17
C LEU A 25 -14.25 8.17 8.60
N GLY A 26 -15.23 8.30 9.49
CA GLY A 26 -15.03 8.62 10.91
C GLY A 26 -14.16 7.58 11.62
N PHE A 27 -14.48 6.29 11.48
CA PHE A 27 -13.65 5.20 12.00
C PHE A 27 -12.22 5.26 11.46
N PHE A 28 -12.08 5.41 10.14
CA PHE A 28 -10.76 5.50 9.52
C PHE A 28 -9.94 6.69 10.02
N LYS A 29 -10.52 7.89 10.10
CA LYS A 29 -9.83 9.12 10.53
C LYS A 29 -9.50 9.15 12.02
N THR A 30 -10.31 8.48 12.85
CA THR A 30 -10.07 8.37 14.30
C THR A 30 -9.22 7.14 14.66
N GLU A 31 -8.73 6.41 13.65
CA GLU A 31 -7.95 5.19 13.77
C GLU A 31 -8.61 4.05 14.57
N ASN A 32 -9.90 4.17 14.84
CA ASN A 32 -10.69 3.16 15.53
C ASN A 32 -11.02 1.98 14.58
N LYS A 33 -11.07 0.78 15.14
CA LYS A 33 -11.50 -0.44 14.45
C LYS A 33 -12.88 -0.85 14.93
N LEU A 34 -13.73 -1.26 14.01
CA LEU A 34 -14.99 -1.93 14.35
C LEU A 34 -14.69 -3.42 14.55
N THR A 35 -15.11 -3.99 15.68
CA THR A 35 -14.86 -5.41 15.97
C THR A 35 -16.08 -6.29 15.77
N ASP A 36 -17.30 -5.75 15.81
CA ASP A 36 -18.50 -6.53 15.48
C ASP A 36 -18.59 -6.88 13.98
N PHE A 37 -18.26 -8.13 13.65
CA PHE A 37 -18.30 -8.61 12.28
C PHE A 37 -19.71 -8.61 11.67
N LYS A 38 -20.79 -8.75 12.46
CA LYS A 38 -22.16 -8.69 11.93
C LYS A 38 -22.47 -7.31 11.36
N THR A 39 -22.02 -6.26 12.03
CA THR A 39 -22.16 -4.88 11.54
C THR A 39 -21.27 -4.65 10.32
N ILE A 40 -20.03 -5.17 10.30
CA ILE A 40 -19.16 -5.12 9.10
C ILE A 40 -19.82 -5.81 7.90
N GLN A 41 -20.37 -7.01 8.11
CA GLN A 41 -21.04 -7.77 7.06
C GLN A 41 -22.27 -7.01 6.53
N SER A 42 -23.01 -6.33 7.42
CA SER A 42 -24.12 -5.45 7.01
C SER A 42 -23.62 -4.29 6.13
N ILE A 43 -22.48 -3.67 6.48
CA ILE A 43 -21.83 -2.63 5.66
C ILE A 43 -21.41 -3.19 4.30
N ILE A 44 -20.77 -4.37 4.25
CA ILE A 44 -20.39 -5.03 3.00
C ILE A 44 -21.61 -5.28 2.11
N ASN A 45 -22.68 -5.84 2.67
CA ASN A 45 -23.90 -6.14 1.93
C ASN A 45 -24.57 -4.87 1.37
N ARG A 46 -24.66 -3.80 2.19
CA ARG A 46 -25.17 -2.48 1.79
C ARG A 46 -24.32 -1.88 0.68
N PHE A 47 -22.99 -1.88 0.85
CA PHE A 47 -22.05 -1.38 -0.14
C PHE A 47 -22.19 -2.13 -1.47
N CYS A 48 -22.20 -3.47 -1.45
CA CYS A 48 -22.40 -4.31 -2.62
C CYS A 48 -23.73 -4.04 -3.33
N ARG A 49 -24.81 -3.78 -2.59
CA ARG A 49 -26.14 -3.51 -3.17
C ARG A 49 -26.18 -2.18 -3.90
N ASP A 50 -25.51 -1.17 -3.38
CA ASP A 50 -25.65 0.22 -3.83
C ASP A 50 -24.50 0.66 -4.79
N LEU A 51 -23.61 -0.27 -5.20
CA LEU A 51 -22.40 -0.01 -6.03
C LEU A 51 -22.60 0.84 -7.30
N GLU A 52 -23.78 0.77 -7.92
CA GLU A 52 -24.06 1.50 -9.15
C GLU A 52 -24.28 3.00 -8.94
N LYS A 53 -24.69 3.40 -7.74
CA LYS A 53 -25.19 4.75 -7.45
C LYS A 53 -24.29 5.54 -6.50
N ILE A 54 -23.31 4.88 -5.89
CA ILE A 54 -22.40 5.48 -4.91
C ILE A 54 -21.34 6.36 -5.58
N ASN A 55 -21.05 7.48 -4.94
CA ASN A 55 -19.94 8.35 -5.34
C ASN A 55 -18.57 7.79 -4.89
N ASN A 56 -17.49 8.23 -5.54
CA ASN A 56 -16.12 7.77 -5.23
C ASN A 56 -15.68 8.05 -3.79
N VAL A 57 -16.14 9.15 -3.18
CA VAL A 57 -15.78 9.49 -1.80
C VAL A 57 -16.32 8.46 -0.81
N THR A 58 -17.57 8.04 -1.00
CA THR A 58 -18.20 6.95 -0.24
C THR A 58 -17.46 5.64 -0.47
N ILE A 59 -17.15 5.28 -1.72
CA ILE A 59 -16.40 4.07 -2.06
C ILE A 59 -15.06 4.01 -1.32
N VAL A 60 -14.25 5.06 -1.46
CA VAL A 60 -12.92 5.14 -0.83
C VAL A 60 -13.04 5.04 0.70
N SER A 61 -14.05 5.68 1.28
CA SER A 61 -14.26 5.67 2.73
C SER A 61 -14.61 4.28 3.25
N VAL A 62 -15.51 3.57 2.56
CA VAL A 62 -15.88 2.19 2.90
C VAL A 62 -14.69 1.25 2.72
N LEU A 63 -13.96 1.31 1.61
CA LEU A 63 -12.81 0.43 1.37
C LEU A 63 -11.68 0.62 2.40
N LYS A 64 -11.39 1.89 2.77
CA LYS A 64 -10.44 2.21 3.84
C LYS A 64 -10.88 1.66 5.19
N PHE A 65 -12.16 1.81 5.51
CA PHE A 65 -12.75 1.26 6.73
C PHE A 65 -12.64 -0.26 6.76
N LEU A 66 -13.04 -0.94 5.69
CA LEU A 66 -12.99 -2.40 5.58
C LEU A 66 -11.57 -2.93 5.75
N LYS A 67 -10.58 -2.23 5.18
CA LYS A 67 -9.17 -2.57 5.36
C LYS A 67 -8.73 -2.42 6.82
N LYS A 68 -9.10 -1.32 7.47
CA LYS A 68 -8.73 -1.03 8.87
C LYS A 68 -9.40 -1.98 9.86
N SER A 69 -10.66 -2.32 9.61
CA SER A 69 -11.51 -3.20 10.42
C SER A 69 -11.56 -4.63 9.87
N LEU A 70 -10.52 -5.08 9.17
CA LEU A 70 -10.48 -6.43 8.61
C LEU A 70 -10.44 -7.49 9.72
N HIS A 71 -11.25 -8.54 9.55
CA HIS A 71 -11.20 -9.75 10.37
C HIS A 71 -10.65 -10.91 9.55
N LEU A 72 -9.43 -11.36 9.85
CA LEU A 72 -8.77 -12.44 9.11
C LEU A 72 -9.52 -13.78 9.20
N SER A 73 -10.29 -14.01 10.26
CA SER A 73 -11.16 -15.18 10.41
C SER A 73 -12.37 -15.18 9.47
N HIS A 74 -12.65 -14.05 8.79
CA HIS A 74 -13.82 -13.87 7.93
C HIS A 74 -13.43 -13.40 6.51
N VAL A 75 -12.20 -13.69 6.07
CA VAL A 75 -11.67 -13.30 4.75
C VAL A 75 -12.59 -13.78 3.60
N ASP A 76 -13.23 -14.93 3.74
CA ASP A 76 -14.16 -15.47 2.74
C ASP A 76 -15.33 -14.53 2.42
N SER A 77 -15.72 -13.67 3.36
CA SER A 77 -16.80 -12.68 3.13
C SER A 77 -16.38 -11.53 2.22
N TYR A 78 -15.08 -11.31 2.04
CA TYR A 78 -14.53 -10.28 1.15
C TYR A 78 -14.44 -10.78 -0.29
N TRP A 79 -14.50 -12.09 -0.53
CA TRP A 79 -14.34 -12.64 -1.87
C TRP A 79 -15.49 -12.30 -2.83
N PRO A 80 -16.77 -12.45 -2.42
CA PRO A 80 -17.89 -11.96 -3.22
C PRO A 80 -17.86 -10.44 -3.44
N LEU A 81 -17.43 -9.68 -2.43
CA LEU A 81 -17.26 -8.23 -2.51
C LEU A 81 -16.28 -7.84 -3.61
N LEU A 82 -15.06 -8.38 -3.56
CA LEU A 82 -14.00 -8.08 -4.53
C LEU A 82 -14.46 -8.41 -5.95
N ARG A 83 -15.04 -9.59 -6.17
CA ARG A 83 -15.60 -9.98 -7.49
C ARG A 83 -16.66 -9.01 -7.98
N LYS A 84 -17.58 -8.59 -7.11
CA LYS A 84 -18.64 -7.66 -7.49
C LYS A 84 -18.08 -6.29 -7.84
N CYS A 85 -17.07 -5.81 -7.14
CA CYS A 85 -16.49 -4.49 -7.39
C CYS A 85 -15.71 -4.40 -8.72
N ILE A 86 -15.12 -5.50 -9.21
CA ILE A 86 -14.29 -5.48 -10.43
C ILE A 86 -15.05 -4.92 -11.64
N SER A 87 -16.32 -5.30 -11.83
CA SER A 87 -17.14 -4.81 -12.95
C SER A 87 -17.48 -3.32 -12.88
N HIS A 88 -17.16 -2.65 -11.77
CA HIS A 88 -17.41 -1.22 -11.58
C HIS A 88 -16.15 -0.35 -11.63
N ILE A 89 -14.95 -0.95 -11.68
CA ILE A 89 -13.67 -0.21 -11.63
C ILE A 89 -13.58 0.84 -12.75
N THR A 90 -14.09 0.54 -13.94
CA THR A 90 -14.08 1.47 -15.08
C THR A 90 -14.85 2.77 -14.81
N LYS A 91 -15.84 2.74 -13.90
CA LYS A 91 -16.64 3.91 -13.50
C LYS A 91 -16.07 4.63 -12.28
N TRP A 92 -15.16 3.99 -11.55
CA TRP A 92 -14.56 4.56 -10.35
C TRP A 92 -13.40 5.48 -10.72
N ASP A 93 -12.94 6.30 -9.78
CA ASP A 93 -11.66 7.01 -9.94
C ASP A 93 -10.46 6.10 -9.60
N ILE A 94 -9.26 6.58 -9.91
CA ILE A 94 -7.99 5.91 -9.59
C ILE A 94 -7.90 5.56 -8.09
N LEU A 95 -8.33 6.49 -7.23
CA LEU A 95 -8.18 6.38 -5.79
C LEU A 95 -9.06 5.25 -5.22
N ALA A 96 -10.32 5.16 -5.64
CA ALA A 96 -11.22 4.06 -5.31
C ALA A 96 -10.67 2.72 -5.81
N SER A 97 -10.17 2.70 -7.04
CA SER A 97 -9.62 1.49 -7.68
C SER A 97 -8.40 0.94 -6.94
N VAL A 98 -7.44 1.79 -6.58
CA VAL A 98 -6.26 1.35 -5.81
C VAL A 98 -6.64 0.93 -4.39
N HIS A 99 -7.64 1.56 -3.77
CA HIS A 99 -8.11 1.15 -2.44
C HIS A 99 -8.80 -0.22 -2.45
N LEU A 100 -9.38 -0.64 -3.57
CA LEU A 100 -9.90 -2.00 -3.74
C LEU A 100 -8.76 -3.01 -3.83
N ALA A 101 -7.72 -2.72 -4.62
CA ALA A 101 -6.52 -3.56 -4.68
C ALA A 101 -5.85 -3.68 -3.29
N LEU A 102 -5.72 -2.56 -2.56
CA LEU A 102 -5.19 -2.57 -1.20
C LEU A 102 -6.03 -3.39 -0.22
N LEU A 103 -7.36 -3.41 -0.37
CA LEU A 103 -8.23 -4.27 0.44
C LEU A 103 -7.94 -5.75 0.15
N ALA A 104 -7.80 -6.13 -1.13
CA ALA A 104 -7.43 -7.49 -1.51
C ALA A 104 -6.05 -7.91 -0.93
N THR A 105 -5.07 -7.02 -1.00
CA THR A 105 -3.74 -7.20 -0.39
C THR A 105 -3.83 -7.42 1.12
N GLU A 106 -4.61 -6.62 1.84
CA GLU A 106 -4.78 -6.78 3.30
C GLU A 106 -5.47 -8.13 3.65
N CYS A 107 -6.43 -8.54 2.82
CA CYS A 107 -7.09 -9.84 2.93
C CYS A 107 -6.18 -11.01 2.54
N ARG A 108 -4.96 -10.75 2.02
CA ARG A 108 -4.04 -11.74 1.43
C ARG A 108 -4.67 -12.53 0.28
N ILE A 109 -5.60 -11.91 -0.45
CA ILE A 109 -6.27 -12.58 -1.56
C ILE A 109 -5.68 -12.12 -2.89
N TYR A 110 -4.99 -13.03 -3.56
CA TYR A 110 -4.48 -12.81 -4.90
C TYR A 110 -5.61 -12.87 -5.92
N HIS A 111 -5.84 -11.75 -6.62
CA HIS A 111 -6.85 -11.63 -7.67
C HIS A 111 -6.25 -11.01 -8.95
N PRO A 112 -5.65 -11.80 -9.86
CA PRO A 112 -4.96 -11.26 -11.03
C PRO A 112 -5.83 -10.36 -11.91
N LEU A 113 -7.09 -10.73 -12.14
CA LEU A 113 -8.02 -9.88 -12.91
C LEU A 113 -8.23 -8.49 -12.27
N LEU A 114 -8.30 -8.41 -10.93
CA LEU A 114 -8.40 -7.12 -10.22
C LEU A 114 -7.11 -6.32 -10.43
N LEU A 115 -5.95 -6.94 -10.23
CA LEU A 115 -4.66 -6.26 -10.41
C LEU A 115 -4.49 -5.74 -11.83
N ASN A 116 -4.82 -6.54 -12.85
CA ASN A 116 -4.78 -6.10 -14.25
C ASN A 116 -5.76 -4.96 -14.53
N THR A 117 -7.01 -5.09 -14.09
CA THR A 117 -8.03 -4.06 -14.34
C THR A 117 -7.64 -2.71 -13.72
N VAL A 118 -7.13 -2.72 -12.47
CA VAL A 118 -6.66 -1.50 -11.81
C VAL A 118 -5.42 -0.95 -12.54
N THR A 119 -4.49 -1.82 -12.93
CA THR A 119 -3.27 -1.40 -13.61
C THR A 119 -3.56 -0.78 -14.98
N GLU A 120 -4.44 -1.37 -15.79
CA GLU A 120 -4.88 -0.81 -17.07
C GLU A 120 -5.53 0.56 -16.91
N LYS A 121 -6.34 0.75 -15.85
CA LYS A 121 -6.90 2.06 -15.52
C LYS A 121 -5.82 3.09 -15.20
N PHE A 122 -4.82 2.71 -14.40
CA PHE A 122 -3.68 3.60 -14.13
C PHE A 122 -2.90 3.93 -15.39
N VAL A 123 -2.72 3.00 -16.32
CA VAL A 123 -2.08 3.27 -17.62
C VAL A 123 -2.88 4.29 -18.43
N ALA A 124 -4.20 4.14 -18.50
CA ALA A 124 -5.08 5.06 -19.24
C ALA A 124 -5.13 6.47 -18.63
N GLU A 125 -5.04 6.57 -17.31
CA GLU A 125 -5.25 7.82 -16.56
C GLU A 125 -3.98 8.34 -15.86
N MET A 126 -2.79 7.82 -16.23
CA MET A 126 -1.51 8.03 -15.53
C MET A 126 -1.18 9.51 -15.29
N HIS A 127 -1.45 10.36 -16.28
CA HIS A 127 -1.20 11.81 -16.22
C HIS A 127 -1.96 12.53 -15.09
N SER A 128 -3.07 11.95 -14.62
CA SER A 128 -3.88 12.47 -13.51
C SER A 128 -3.61 11.75 -12.19
N ALA A 129 -2.82 10.67 -12.22
CA ALA A 129 -2.48 9.87 -11.06
C ALA A 129 -1.45 10.59 -10.18
N ARG A 130 -1.65 10.53 -8.86
CA ARG A 130 -0.65 10.97 -7.89
C ARG A 130 0.41 9.90 -7.75
N ILE A 131 1.67 10.30 -7.59
CA ILE A 131 2.78 9.35 -7.37
C ILE A 131 2.47 8.45 -6.16
N LYS A 132 1.88 9.01 -5.10
CA LYS A 132 1.42 8.23 -3.94
C LYS A 132 0.51 7.07 -4.28
N ASP A 133 -0.42 7.26 -5.21
CA ASP A 133 -1.40 6.22 -5.54
C ASP A 133 -0.78 5.18 -6.47
N CYS A 134 0.13 5.59 -7.37
CA CYS A 134 0.94 4.65 -8.14
C CYS A 134 1.83 3.78 -7.24
N THR A 135 2.50 4.38 -6.24
CA THR A 135 3.31 3.62 -5.27
C THR A 135 2.47 2.61 -4.48
N LYS A 136 1.20 2.94 -4.14
CA LYS A 136 0.29 1.99 -3.49
C LYS A 136 -0.12 0.84 -4.42
N LEU A 137 -0.33 1.11 -5.71
CA LEU A 137 -0.57 0.02 -6.66
C LEU A 137 0.67 -0.87 -6.75
N LEU A 138 1.87 -0.28 -6.86
CA LEU A 138 3.13 -1.02 -6.85
C LEU A 138 3.32 -1.83 -5.55
N GLN A 139 2.85 -1.33 -4.41
CA GLN A 139 2.79 -2.10 -3.16
C GLN A 139 1.94 -3.36 -3.32
N CYS A 140 0.74 -3.24 -3.89
CA CYS A 140 -0.14 -4.40 -4.13
C CYS A 140 0.52 -5.40 -5.08
N LEU A 141 1.12 -4.93 -6.17
CA LEU A 141 1.84 -5.77 -7.14
C LEU A 141 2.99 -6.52 -6.47
N SER A 142 3.84 -5.82 -5.70
CA SER A 142 4.99 -6.43 -5.02
C SER A 142 4.57 -7.44 -3.95
N HIS A 143 3.47 -7.21 -3.23
CA HIS A 143 2.98 -8.16 -2.22
C HIS A 143 2.65 -9.54 -2.79
N PHE A 144 2.19 -9.61 -4.04
CA PHE A 144 1.87 -10.85 -4.72
C PHE A 144 2.95 -11.30 -5.70
N ASN A 145 4.12 -10.64 -5.71
CA ASN A 145 5.15 -10.81 -6.72
C ASN A 145 4.57 -10.79 -8.16
N TYR A 146 3.62 -9.88 -8.41
CA TYR A 146 2.86 -9.81 -9.65
C TYR A 146 3.42 -8.74 -10.57
N PHE A 147 4.09 -9.16 -11.64
CA PHE A 147 4.52 -8.25 -12.70
C PHE A 147 3.46 -8.20 -13.79
N THR A 148 2.85 -7.03 -13.95
CA THR A 148 1.80 -6.81 -14.95
C THR A 148 2.38 -6.70 -16.36
N GLU A 149 1.68 -7.23 -17.37
CA GLU A 149 2.04 -7.09 -18.79
C GLU A 149 1.74 -5.68 -19.34
N SER A 150 1.03 -4.84 -18.57
CA SER A 150 0.71 -3.48 -18.98
C SER A 150 1.93 -2.55 -18.92
N LYS A 151 1.80 -1.37 -19.54
CA LYS A 151 2.86 -0.33 -19.53
C LYS A 151 3.01 0.41 -18.20
N PHE A 152 2.39 -0.05 -17.11
CA PHE A 152 2.38 0.66 -15.85
C PHE A 152 3.77 0.94 -15.30
N HIS A 153 4.68 -0.06 -15.33
CA HIS A 153 6.02 0.10 -14.78
C HIS A 153 6.85 1.16 -15.52
N GLU A 154 6.85 1.11 -16.86
CA GLU A 154 7.51 2.09 -17.73
C GLU A 154 6.96 3.50 -17.48
N LEU A 155 5.63 3.65 -17.53
CA LEU A 155 4.98 4.93 -17.35
C LEU A 155 5.18 5.49 -15.94
N PHE A 156 5.10 4.65 -14.90
CA PHE A 156 5.28 5.08 -13.52
C PHE A 156 6.70 5.56 -13.26
N LEU A 157 7.72 4.86 -13.78
CA LEU A 157 9.10 5.33 -13.72
C LEU A 157 9.25 6.68 -14.43
N ALA A 158 8.67 6.83 -15.63
CA ALA A 158 8.69 8.11 -16.34
C ALA A 158 8.01 9.25 -15.54
N GLU A 159 6.86 9.00 -14.88
CA GLU A 159 6.19 9.98 -14.02
C GLU A 159 7.06 10.41 -12.83
N ILE A 160 7.74 9.48 -12.14
CA ILE A 160 8.59 9.77 -10.98
C ILE A 160 9.68 10.81 -11.29
N PHE A 161 10.20 10.82 -12.51
CA PHE A 161 11.27 11.71 -12.94
C PHE A 161 10.76 13.03 -13.56
N LYS A 162 9.45 13.20 -13.73
CA LYS A 162 8.89 14.47 -14.22
C LYS A 162 8.99 15.56 -13.16
N LYS A 163 9.39 16.76 -13.60
CA LYS A 163 9.45 17.97 -12.75
C LYS A 163 8.09 18.32 -12.12
N SER A 164 6.98 18.00 -12.78
CA SER A 164 5.62 18.25 -12.26
C SER A 164 5.33 17.54 -10.94
N HIS A 165 5.99 16.41 -10.67
CA HIS A 165 5.79 15.62 -9.45
C HIS A 165 6.83 15.91 -8.36
N GLN A 166 7.79 16.79 -8.63
CA GLN A 166 8.86 17.10 -7.69
C GLN A 166 8.31 17.69 -6.39
N ALA A 167 7.34 18.62 -6.46
CA ALA A 167 6.70 19.21 -5.29
C ALA A 167 5.95 18.16 -4.44
N GLU A 168 5.28 17.18 -5.06
CA GLU A 168 4.64 16.07 -4.34
C GLU A 168 5.68 15.24 -3.58
N ILE A 169 6.81 14.92 -4.23
CA ILE A 169 7.90 14.13 -3.65
C ILE A 169 8.56 14.90 -2.50
N GLU A 170 8.76 16.20 -2.63
CA GLU A 170 9.31 17.04 -1.54
C GLU A 170 8.37 17.07 -0.33
N ILE A 171 7.05 17.10 -0.54
CA ILE A 171 6.05 17.02 0.54
C ILE A 171 6.05 15.63 1.20
N HIS A 172 6.24 14.57 0.42
CA HIS A 172 6.15 13.18 0.88
C HIS A 172 7.32 12.31 0.38
N PRO A 173 8.56 12.55 0.84
CA PRO A 173 9.76 11.93 0.27
C PRO A 173 9.78 10.41 0.40
N ARG A 174 9.18 9.88 1.48
CA ARG A 174 9.09 8.43 1.70
C ARG A 174 8.43 7.66 0.55
N ILE A 175 7.58 8.31 -0.25
CA ILE A 175 6.90 7.66 -1.38
C ILE A 175 7.92 7.12 -2.38
N LEU A 176 9.02 7.83 -2.60
CA LEU A 176 10.06 7.42 -3.53
C LEU A 176 10.89 6.25 -2.98
N ALA A 177 11.20 6.29 -1.69
CA ALA A 177 11.85 5.17 -1.00
C ALA A 177 10.99 3.89 -1.08
N TYR A 178 9.69 4.00 -0.81
CA TYR A 178 8.78 2.86 -0.95
C TYR A 178 8.64 2.38 -2.40
N ALA A 179 8.65 3.28 -3.38
CA ALA A 179 8.63 2.88 -4.79
C ALA A 179 9.87 2.03 -5.13
N ALA A 180 11.07 2.47 -4.74
CA ALA A 180 12.30 1.71 -4.93
C ALA A 180 12.27 0.36 -4.19
N LEU A 181 11.76 0.33 -2.96
CA LEU A 181 11.63 -0.91 -2.18
C LEU A 181 10.69 -1.91 -2.86
N TYR A 182 9.52 -1.47 -3.31
CA TYR A 182 8.54 -2.37 -3.94
C TYR A 182 9.01 -2.85 -5.31
N TYR A 183 9.77 -2.04 -6.05
CA TYR A 183 10.46 -2.51 -7.25
C TYR A 183 11.52 -3.56 -6.92
N ALA A 184 12.32 -3.34 -5.87
CA ALA A 184 13.31 -4.31 -5.40
C ALA A 184 12.66 -5.64 -4.98
N TYR A 185 11.49 -5.61 -4.34
CA TYR A 185 10.73 -6.84 -4.01
C TYR A 185 10.22 -7.59 -5.24
N LEU A 186 9.98 -6.89 -6.35
CA LEU A 186 9.65 -7.51 -7.64
C LEU A 186 10.91 -7.99 -8.39
N GLY A 187 12.11 -7.75 -7.87
CA GLY A 187 13.38 -8.04 -8.56
C GLY A 187 13.71 -7.06 -9.69
N HIS A 188 13.08 -5.88 -9.73
CA HIS A 188 13.34 -4.86 -10.74
C HIS A 188 14.14 -3.70 -10.13
N TYR A 189 15.29 -3.39 -10.73
CA TYR A 189 16.23 -2.40 -10.20
C TYR A 189 16.49 -1.31 -11.24
N ASN A 190 15.84 -0.15 -11.06
CA ASN A 190 16.14 1.03 -11.86
C ASN A 190 17.27 1.82 -11.19
N PHE A 191 18.46 1.84 -11.80
CA PHE A 191 19.65 2.43 -11.19
C PHE A 191 19.54 3.94 -10.98
N GLU A 192 18.78 4.66 -11.81
CA GLU A 192 18.53 6.09 -11.62
C GLU A 192 17.67 6.34 -10.36
N LEU A 193 16.62 5.54 -10.16
CA LEU A 193 15.78 5.58 -8.97
C LEU A 193 16.58 5.19 -7.71
N LEU A 194 17.39 4.13 -7.79
CA LEU A 194 18.28 3.72 -6.70
C LEU A 194 19.28 4.82 -6.36
N HIS A 195 19.91 5.44 -7.35
CA HIS A 195 20.84 6.54 -7.14
C HIS A 195 20.17 7.69 -6.41
N ARG A 196 18.97 8.10 -6.85
CA ARG A 196 18.21 9.19 -6.23
C ARG A 196 17.76 8.86 -4.81
N VAL A 197 17.28 7.63 -4.55
CA VAL A 197 16.78 7.22 -3.23
C VAL A 197 17.93 6.98 -2.25
N LEU A 198 19.02 6.38 -2.72
CA LEU A 198 20.21 6.13 -1.90
C LEU A 198 21.15 7.34 -1.87
N ASP A 199 20.84 8.48 -2.49
CA ASP A 199 21.65 9.67 -2.35
C ASP A 199 21.66 10.16 -0.88
N PRO A 200 22.84 10.45 -0.27
CA PRO A 200 22.92 10.85 1.14
C PRO A 200 22.07 12.09 1.47
N GLU A 201 21.96 13.07 0.58
CA GLU A 201 21.16 14.28 0.81
C GLU A 201 19.67 13.92 0.85
N PHE A 202 19.19 13.15 -0.13
CA PHE A 202 17.81 12.69 -0.17
C PHE A 202 17.45 11.82 1.04
N ARG A 203 18.32 10.88 1.41
CA ARG A 203 18.11 10.03 2.60
C ARG A 203 17.99 10.86 3.86
N ASN A 204 18.94 11.78 4.10
CA ASN A 204 18.93 12.64 5.27
C ASN A 204 17.68 13.52 5.34
N PHE A 205 17.27 14.10 4.20
CA PHE A 205 16.01 14.82 4.10
C PHE A 205 14.81 13.93 4.46
N CYS A 206 14.76 12.70 3.93
CA CYS A 206 13.68 11.76 4.23
C CYS A 206 13.69 11.32 5.70
N TYR A 207 14.85 11.11 6.32
CA TYR A 207 14.97 10.72 7.73
C TYR A 207 14.44 11.80 8.67
N LEU A 208 14.73 13.07 8.38
CA LEU A 208 14.23 14.20 9.16
C LEU A 208 12.71 14.34 9.05
N LYS A 209 12.15 14.13 7.85
CA LYS A 209 10.73 14.35 7.58
C LYS A 209 9.84 13.14 7.85
N CYS A 210 10.36 11.93 7.67
CA CYS A 210 9.66 10.65 7.76
C CYS A 210 10.57 9.59 8.42
N PRO A 211 10.81 9.67 9.75
CA PRO A 211 11.69 8.73 10.45
C PRO A 211 11.25 7.27 10.35
N ASP A 212 9.96 7.02 10.12
CA ASP A 212 9.36 5.70 9.90
C ASP A 212 9.83 5.02 8.61
N ALA A 213 10.25 5.81 7.60
CA ALA A 213 10.72 5.30 6.33
C ALA A 213 12.18 4.79 6.36
N MET A 214 12.90 5.01 7.47
CA MET A 214 14.32 4.64 7.62
C MET A 214 14.57 3.16 7.36
N ASN A 215 13.62 2.30 7.71
CA ASN A 215 13.71 0.87 7.44
C ASN A 215 13.74 0.55 5.94
N ALA A 216 12.98 1.27 5.11
CA ALA A 216 12.95 1.01 3.68
C ALA A 216 14.34 1.17 3.04
N PHE A 217 15.15 2.14 3.48
CA PHE A 217 16.49 2.36 2.94
C PHE A 217 17.46 1.23 3.26
N ALA A 218 17.41 0.67 4.48
CA ALA A 218 18.22 -0.50 4.82
C ALA A 218 17.85 -1.71 3.95
N GLU A 219 16.55 -1.95 3.73
CA GLU A 219 16.10 -3.06 2.89
C GLU A 219 16.49 -2.89 1.43
N ILE A 220 16.34 -1.68 0.88
CA ILE A 220 16.82 -1.37 -0.47
C ILE A 220 18.32 -1.66 -0.56
N ASP A 221 19.12 -1.19 0.40
CA ASP A 221 20.57 -1.41 0.38
C ASP A 221 20.93 -2.91 0.43
N TYR A 222 20.23 -3.70 1.26
CA TYR A 222 20.42 -5.15 1.27
C TYR A 222 20.04 -5.79 -0.06
N CYS A 223 18.88 -5.47 -0.63
CA CYS A 223 18.47 -5.97 -1.94
C CYS A 223 19.52 -5.64 -3.01
N VAL A 224 20.00 -4.39 -3.06
CA VAL A 224 21.04 -3.96 -4.01
C VAL A 224 22.37 -4.71 -3.77
N SER A 225 22.75 -4.99 -2.52
CA SER A 225 23.97 -5.77 -2.22
C SER A 225 23.92 -7.21 -2.74
N ILE A 226 22.73 -7.80 -2.76
CA ILE A 226 22.52 -9.20 -3.15
C ILE A 226 22.36 -9.29 -4.67
N GLU A 227 21.48 -8.47 -5.24
CA GLU A 227 20.98 -8.62 -6.62
C GLU A 227 21.70 -7.71 -7.63
N CYS A 228 22.32 -6.60 -7.21
CA CYS A 228 22.90 -5.59 -8.11
C CYS A 228 24.41 -5.42 -7.89
N LYS A 229 25.20 -6.46 -8.20
CA LYS A 229 26.66 -6.43 -8.01
C LYS A 229 27.38 -5.38 -8.86
N ASP A 230 26.75 -4.94 -9.93
CA ASP A 230 27.20 -3.94 -10.89
C ASP A 230 26.75 -2.51 -10.55
N TYR A 231 25.92 -2.33 -9.52
CA TYR A 231 25.51 -1.01 -9.08
C TYR A 231 26.65 -0.28 -8.36
N THR A 232 27.09 0.84 -8.94
CA THR A 232 28.21 1.67 -8.45
C THR A 232 27.78 2.98 -7.79
N GLY A 233 26.47 3.19 -7.64
CA GLY A 233 25.92 4.42 -7.06
C GLY A 233 25.99 4.46 -5.53
N PRO A 234 25.40 5.51 -4.92
CA PRO A 234 25.36 5.70 -3.47
C PRO A 234 24.81 4.48 -2.72
N ARG A 235 25.40 4.20 -1.55
CA ARG A 235 25.06 3.11 -0.63
C ARG A 235 24.97 3.64 0.81
N LEU A 236 24.39 2.85 1.71
CA LEU A 236 24.47 3.13 3.14
C LEU A 236 25.84 2.74 3.68
N SER A 237 26.36 3.54 4.61
CA SER A 237 27.57 3.19 5.36
C SER A 237 27.31 2.05 6.34
N LYS A 238 28.37 1.36 6.75
CA LYS A 238 28.29 0.29 7.77
C LYS A 238 27.70 0.79 9.09
N GLU A 239 28.00 2.03 9.47
CA GLU A 239 27.48 2.63 10.70
C GLU A 239 25.99 2.94 10.59
N GLU A 240 25.52 3.49 9.47
CA GLU A 240 24.09 3.68 9.21
C GLU A 240 23.33 2.35 9.30
N LEU A 241 23.83 1.29 8.65
CA LEU A 241 23.21 -0.03 8.71
C LEU A 241 23.15 -0.58 10.14
N LYS A 242 24.21 -0.39 10.93
CA LYS A 242 24.25 -0.81 12.35
C LYS A 242 23.19 -0.08 13.19
N ILE A 243 23.05 1.24 13.01
CA ILE A 243 22.02 2.04 13.70
C ILE A 243 20.62 1.54 13.32
N LEU A 244 20.38 1.28 12.03
CA LEU A 244 19.07 0.82 11.54
C LEU A 244 18.72 -0.60 12.02
N LYS A 245 19.71 -1.50 12.12
CA LYS A 245 19.53 -2.83 12.71
C LYS A 245 19.06 -2.73 14.16
N ASN A 246 19.70 -1.89 14.97
CA ASN A 246 19.32 -1.72 16.39
C ASN A 246 17.88 -1.20 16.56
N ARG A 247 17.37 -0.41 15.60
CA ARG A 247 16.00 0.11 15.62
C ARG A 247 14.92 -0.92 15.29
N ARG A 248 15.27 -1.98 14.56
CA ARG A 248 14.34 -3.06 14.19
C ARG A 248 14.05 -4.04 15.34
N GLY A 249 14.68 -3.82 16.50
CA GLY A 249 14.83 -4.83 17.52
C GLY A 249 15.95 -5.80 17.14
N ASN A 250 16.67 -6.30 18.12
CA ASN A 250 17.70 -7.32 17.88
C ASN A 250 17.05 -8.53 17.21
N LEU A 251 17.61 -8.98 16.08
CA LEU A 251 17.34 -10.33 15.61
C LEU A 251 17.70 -11.29 16.76
N PRO A 252 16.87 -12.29 17.08
CA PRO A 252 17.29 -13.33 18.01
C PRO A 252 18.53 -14.00 17.41
N ASN A 253 19.68 -13.90 18.09
CA ASN A 253 20.96 -14.60 17.82
C ASN A 253 22.13 -13.85 17.17
N ASP A 254 22.36 -12.56 17.43
CA ASP A 254 23.73 -12.01 17.28
C ASP A 254 24.71 -12.52 18.38
N SER A 255 24.23 -13.36 19.31
CA SER A 255 25.03 -13.97 20.40
C SER A 255 25.11 -15.50 20.36
N ARG A 256 24.61 -16.16 19.30
CA ARG A 256 24.72 -17.63 19.15
C ARG A 256 25.05 -17.97 17.70
N ASN A 257 26.35 -18.02 17.38
CA ASN A 257 26.95 -19.05 16.52
C ASN A 257 28.45 -18.79 16.35
N ASN A 258 29.23 -19.28 17.32
CA ASN A 258 30.65 -19.61 17.14
C ASN A 258 30.93 -21.10 17.37
N ASN A 259 29.91 -21.97 17.44
CA ASN A 259 30.05 -23.38 17.83
C ASN A 259 29.38 -24.41 16.90
N PHE A 260 29.16 -24.11 15.61
CA PHE A 260 28.61 -25.11 14.65
C PHE A 260 29.56 -25.40 13.48
N LEU A 261 30.85 -25.47 13.75
CA LEU A 261 31.85 -26.09 12.86
C LEU A 261 32.87 -26.87 13.69
N GLN A 262 32.40 -27.85 14.45
CA GLN A 262 33.17 -29.02 14.86
C GLN A 262 32.20 -30.19 14.90
N ASP A 263 32.11 -30.90 13.78
CA ASP A 263 32.04 -32.36 13.64
C ASP A 263 32.20 -32.72 12.16
#